data_AF-A0A1V4BSS8-F1
#
_entry.id   AF-A0A1V4BSS8-F1
#
_cell.length_a   1.000
_cell.length_b   1.000
_cell.length_c   1.000
_cell.angle_alpha   90.00
_cell.angle_beta   90.00
_cell.angle_gamma   90.00
#
_symmetry.space_group_name_H-M   'P 1'
#
loop_
_entity.id
_entity.type
_entity.pdbx_description
1 polymer ?
#
loop_
_entity_poly.entity_id
_entity_poly.type
_entity_poly.pdbx_seq_one_letter_code
_entity_poly.pdbx_strand_id
1 'polypeptide(L)' 'MQAVHQVTNGELLNVDGKTLRGAKERGNNRSLIHMVSVWSATNHLVLGQRKVAEKSHEITAIPELLKI' A
#
# COMPACT_ATOMS: atom_id res chain seq x y z
N MET A 1 -11.57 -6.59 -0.08
CA MET A 1 -12.17 -5.38 0.51
C MET A 1 -13.55 -5.70 1.05
N GLN A 2 -14.46 -6.31 0.28
CA GLN A 2 -15.76 -6.74 0.81
C GLN A 2 -15.66 -7.71 1.99
N ALA A 3 -14.78 -8.71 1.92
CA ALA A 3 -14.55 -9.64 3.04
C ALA A 3 -13.98 -8.93 4.28
N VAL A 4 -13.03 -8.01 4.08
CA VAL A 4 -12.48 -7.18 5.16
C VAL A 4 -13.58 -6.32 5.78
N HIS A 5 -14.40 -5.64 4.96
CA HIS A 5 -15.51 -4.81 5.42
C HIS A 5 -16.52 -5.57 6.29
N GLN A 6 -16.83 -6.83 5.95
CA GLN A 6 -17.71 -7.67 6.77
C GLN A 6 -17.05 -8.08 8.08
N VAL A 7 -15.77 -8.47 8.05
CA VAL A 7 -15.03 -8.89 9.26
C VAL A 7 -14.75 -7.70 10.20
N THR A 8 -14.50 -6.52 9.65
CA THR A 8 -14.23 -5.29 10.40
C THR A 8 -15.47 -4.43 10.64
N ASN A 9 -16.65 -4.91 10.25
CA ASN A 9 -17.94 -4.25 10.42
C ASN A 9 -17.97 -2.79 9.94
N GLY A 10 -17.37 -2.51 8.79
CA GLY A 10 -17.31 -1.17 8.22
C GLY A 10 -16.22 -0.25 8.77
N GLU A 11 -15.17 -0.81 9.36
CA GLU A 11 -14.03 -0.03 9.85
C GLU A 11 -13.42 0.90 8.78
N LEU A 12 -13.05 2.11 9.20
CA LEU A 12 -12.26 3.04 8.40
C LEU A 12 -10.83 2.53 8.24
N LEU A 13 -10.41 2.30 6.99
CA LEU A 13 -9.07 1.84 6.67
C LEU A 13 -8.18 3.00 6.20
N ASN A 14 -6.93 2.99 6.64
CA ASN A 14 -5.94 3.98 6.25
C ASN A 14 -5.23 3.54 4.98
N VAL A 15 -4.98 4.49 4.07
CA VAL A 15 -4.24 4.25 2.83
C VAL A 15 -3.08 5.23 2.76
N ASP A 16 -1.86 4.71 2.64
CA ASP A 16 -0.64 5.52 2.68
C ASP A 16 0.43 5.03 1.69
N GLY A 17 1.21 5.98 1.18
CA GLY A 17 2.33 5.77 0.27
C GLY A 17 3.65 5.67 1.03
N LYS A 18 4.37 4.55 0.87
CA LYS A 18 5.66 4.29 1.50
C LYS A 18 6.77 4.16 0.46
N THR A 19 7.96 4.64 0.80
CA THR A 19 9.17 4.46 -0.01
C THR A 19 10.23 3.71 0.78
N LEU A 20 10.57 2.50 0.33
CA LEU A 20 11.65 1.70 0.91
C LEU A 20 12.99 2.21 0.40
N ARG A 21 13.61 3.12 1.16
CA ARG A 21 14.89 3.75 0.77
C ARG A 21 16.11 2.84 0.96
N GLY A 22 16.00 1.83 1.81
CA GLY A 22 17.04 0.82 2.04
C GLY A 22 17.07 -0.30 1.00
N ALA A 23 16.05 -0.42 0.15
CA ALA A 23 15.97 -1.43 -0.91
C ALA A 23 16.85 -1.08 -2.12
N LYS A 24 17.98 -0.42 -1.87
CA LYS A 24 18.87 0.06 -2.92
C LYS A 24 19.69 -1.09 -3.48
N GLU A 25 19.52 -1.38 -4.76
CA GLU A 25 20.34 -2.36 -5.47
C GLU A 25 21.70 -1.73 -5.79
N ARG A 26 22.77 -2.43 -5.44
CA ARG A 26 24.14 -1.91 -5.57
C ARG A 26 24.47 -1.77 -7.05
N GLY A 27 24.76 -0.55 -7.50
CA GLY A 27 25.08 -0.25 -8.90
C GLY A 27 23.92 0.33 -9.72
N ASN A 28 22.71 0.42 -9.16
CA ASN A 28 21.56 1.01 -9.85
C ASN A 28 21.10 2.31 -9.16
N ASN A 29 20.90 3.39 -9.92
CA ASN A 29 20.48 4.69 -9.38
C ASN A 29 18.95 4.76 -9.14
N ARG A 30 18.18 3.73 -9.57
CA ARG A 30 16.71 3.69 -9.57
C ARG A 30 16.08 2.70 -8.60
N SER A 31 16.77 2.33 -7.54
CA SER A 31 16.32 1.28 -6.64
C SER A 31 15.62 1.83 -5.40
N LEU A 32 14.66 2.74 -5.59
CA LEU A 32 13.70 3.09 -4.55
C LEU A 32 12.42 2.30 -4.86
N ILE A 33 11.95 1.50 -3.92
CA ILE A 33 10.65 0.83 -4.07
C ILE A 33 9.58 1.76 -3.50
N HIS A 34 8.78 2.32 -4.39
CA HIS A 34 7.55 3.02 -4.03
C HIS A 34 6.42 2.00 -3.88
N MET A 35 5.56 2.18 -2.90
CA MET A 35 4.44 1.30 -2.64
C MET A 35 3.29 2.04 -1.96
N VAL A 36 2.08 1.52 -2.15
CA VAL A 36 0.89 1.96 -1.42
C VAL A 36 0.42 0.81 -0.53
N SER A 37 0.06 1.11 0.72
CA SER A 37 -0.42 0.14 1.69
C SER A 37 -1.78 0.54 2.26
N VAL A 38 -2.63 -0.45 2.52
CA VAL A 38 -3.89 -0.33 3.26
C VAL A 38 -3.69 -0.95 4.63
N TRP A 39 -4.03 -0.22 5.69
CA TRP A 39 -3.81 -0.62 7.08
C TRP A 39 -5.05 -0.35 7.93
N SER A 40 -5.40 -1.33 8.76
CA SER A 40 -6.39 -1.19 9.84
C SER A 40 -5.67 -0.72 11.10
N ALA A 41 -6.05 0.47 11.59
CA ALA A 41 -5.53 1.00 12.84
C ALA A 41 -6.04 0.22 14.05
N THR A 42 -7.27 -0.27 13.99
CA THR A 42 -7.90 -1.02 15.08
C THR A 42 -7.27 -2.39 15.24
N ASN A 43 -7.01 -3.08 14.12
CA ASN A 43 -6.46 -4.43 14.14
C ASN A 43 -4.92 -4.46 14.12
N HIS A 44 -4.29 -3.28 14.07
CA HIS A 44 -2.85 -3.12 13.93
C HIS A 44 -2.27 -3.99 12.80
N LEU A 45 -2.94 -4.04 11.64
CA LEU A 45 -2.60 -4.94 10.54
C LEU A 45 -2.60 -4.26 9.18
N VAL A 46 -1.60 -4.61 8.35
CA VAL A 46 -1.57 -4.26 6.92
C VAL A 46 -2.42 -5.27 6.16
N LEU A 47 -3.49 -4.80 5.54
CA LEU A 47 -4.48 -5.63 4.85
C LEU A 47 -4.13 -5.84 3.37
N GLY A 48 -3.36 -4.93 2.79
CA GLY A 48 -2.92 -5.02 1.41
C GLY A 48 -1.79 -4.04 1.12
N GLN A 49 -0.95 -4.39 0.16
CA GLN A 49 0.12 -3.52 -0.32
C GLN A 49 0.38 -3.77 -1.80
N ARG A 50 0.73 -2.71 -2.54
CA ARG A 50 1.04 -2.78 -3.96
C ARG A 50 2.27 -1.91 -4.26
N LYS A 51 3.26 -2.49 -4.95
CA LYS A 51 4.41 -1.75 -5.49
C LYS A 51 3.95 -0.86 -6.64
N VAL A 52 4.45 0.37 -6.68
CA VAL A 52 4.23 1.32 -7.77
C VAL A 52 5.57 1.72 -8.39
N ALA A 53 5.55 2.10 -9.67
CA ALA A 53 6.77 2.44 -10.40
C ALA A 53 7.42 3.72 -9.87
N GLU A 54 6.60 4.73 -9.56
CA GLU A 54 7.05 6.03 -9.07
C GLU A 54 6.03 6.60 -8.07
N LYS A 55 6.47 7.53 -7.22
CA LYS A 55 5.62 8.19 -6.22
C LYS A 55 4.33 8.80 -6.80
N SER A 56 4.37 9.37 -8.00
CA SER A 56 3.21 9.99 -8.64
C SER A 56 2.11 9.00 -9.03
N HIS A 57 2.43 7.71 -9.10
CA HIS A 57 1.50 6.64 -9.47
C HIS A 57 0.75 6.05 -8.27
N GLU A 58 0.90 6.62 -7.07
CA GLU A 58 0.22 6.14 -5.87
C GLU A 58 -1.30 6.30 -5.97
N ILE A 59 -1.80 7.43 -6.47
CA ILE A 59 -3.24 7.72 -6.61
C ILE A 59 -3.92 6.71 -7.56
N THR A 60 -3.28 6.41 -8.69
CA THR A 60 -3.81 5.47 -9.68
C THR A 60 -3.78 4.02 -9.19
N ALA A 61 -2.87 3.69 -8.27
CA ALA A 61 -2.75 2.35 -7.70
C ALA A 61 -3.79 2.05 -6.60
N ILE A 62 -4.38 3.08 -5.97
CA ILE A 62 -5.36 2.90 -4.88
C ILE A 62 -6.59 2.11 -5.36
N PRO A 63 -7.29 2.49 -6.45
CA PRO A 63 -8.44 1.71 -6.92
C PRO A 63 -8.12 0.24 -7.20
N GLU A 64 -6.92 -0.06 -7.71
CA GLU A 64 -6.50 -1.44 -7.95
C GLU A 64 -6.25 -2.20 -6.64
N LEU A 65 -5.67 -1.53 -5.64
CA LEU A 65 -5.43 -2.10 -4.32
C LEU A 65 -6.73 -2.40 -3.56
N LEU A 66 -7.80 -1.62 -3.78
CA LEU A 66 -9.10 -1.81 -3.14
C LEU A 66 -10.03 -2.80 -3.86
N LYS A 67 -9.68 -3.28 -5.05
CA LYS A 67 -10.44 -4.32 -5.77
C LYS A 67 -10.22 -5.72 -5.20
N ILE A 68 -9.11 -5.94 -4.49
CA ILE A 68 -8.87 -7.12 -3.65
C ILE A 68 -9.88 -7.08 -2.53
#